data_AF-A0A853CT43-F1
#
_entry.id   AF-A0A853CT43-F1
#
_cell.length_a   1.000
_cell.length_b   1.000
_cell.length_c   1.000
_cell.angle_alpha   90.00
_cell.angle_beta   90.00
_cell.angle_gamma   90.00
#
_symmetry.space_group_name_H-M   'P 1'
#
loop_
_entity.id
_entity.type
_entity.pdbx_description
1 polymer ?
#
loop_
_entity_poly.entity_id
_entity_poly.type
_entity_poly.pdbx_seq_one_letter_code
_entity_poly.pdbx_strand_id
1 'polypeptide(L)'
;MGGLLLQAGIWLAATPTPSPTSGPSDDAVTPGVVGFTVTFLIAIAAVLLILDMTRRIRRLRYREEIAQKLDAEQRDAAQDGADGDAKD
;
A
#
# COMPACT_ATOMS: atom_id res chain seq x y z
N MET A 1 50.42 -34.06 -42.45
CA MET A 1 50.11 -33.11 -41.34
C MET A 1 48.87 -32.29 -41.70
N GLY A 2 47.68 -32.91 -41.77
CA GLY A 2 46.48 -32.20 -42.27
C GLY A 2 45.14 -32.85 -41.92
N GLY A 3 45.12 -33.76 -40.94
CA GLY A 3 43.89 -34.48 -40.53
C GLY A 3 43.34 -34.08 -39.16
N LEU A 4 44.11 -33.31 -38.38
CA LEU A 4 43.76 -33.00 -36.98
C LEU A 4 42.84 -31.79 -36.82
N LEU A 5 42.75 -30.91 -37.83
CA LEU A 5 41.95 -29.68 -37.77
C LEU A 5 40.47 -29.90 -38.16
N LEU A 6 40.14 -30.99 -38.87
CA LEU A 6 38.76 -31.29 -39.30
C LEU A 6 37.93 -32.03 -38.23
N GLN A 7 38.58 -32.72 -37.29
CA GLN A 7 37.92 -33.41 -36.17
C GLN A 7 37.50 -32.45 -35.04
N ALA A 8 38.17 -31.29 -34.91
CA ALA A 8 37.88 -30.31 -33.87
C ALA A 8 36.56 -29.54 -34.09
N GLY A 9 36.07 -29.46 -35.34
CA GLY A 9 34.84 -28.72 -35.67
C GLY A 9 33.54 -29.45 -35.29
N ILE A 10 33.59 -30.77 -35.06
CA ILE A 10 32.40 -31.59 -34.77
C ILE A 10 32.02 -31.53 -33.28
N TRP A 11 32.98 -31.21 -32.40
CA TRP A 11 32.74 -31.10 -30.96
C TRP A 11 32.23 -29.72 -30.52
N LEU A 12 32.35 -28.67 -31.35
CA LEU A 12 31.94 -27.31 -30.97
C LEU A 12 30.50 -26.95 -31.38
N ALA A 13 29.82 -27.81 -32.14
CA ALA A 13 28.48 -27.54 -32.69
C ALA A 13 27.38 -28.47 -32.14
N ALA A 14 27.63 -29.20 -31.05
CA ALA A 14 26.59 -29.94 -30.34
C ALA A 14 25.93 -29.03 -29.29
N THR A 15 25.25 -27.97 -29.72
CA THR A 15 24.31 -27.27 -28.82
C THR A 15 23.09 -28.18 -28.66
N PRO A 16 22.76 -28.67 -27.45
CA PRO A 16 21.55 -29.44 -27.25
C PRO A 16 20.34 -28.58 -27.67
N THR A 17 19.53 -29.07 -28.61
CA THR A 17 18.26 -28.45 -28.95
C THR A 17 17.38 -28.45 -27.69
N PRO A 18 16.94 -27.30 -27.15
CA PRO A 18 16.09 -27.30 -25.97
C PRO A 18 14.78 -27.99 -26.35
N SER A 19 14.48 -29.11 -25.67
CA SER A 19 13.17 -29.73 -25.78
C SER A 19 12.14 -28.87 -25.04
N PRO A 20 10.94 -28.67 -25.58
CA PRO A 20 9.90 -27.91 -24.90
C PRO A 20 9.63 -28.57 -23.55
N THR A 21 9.96 -27.86 -22.47
CA THR A 21 9.57 -28.26 -21.13
C THR A 21 8.09 -27.95 -21.00
N SER A 22 7.30 -28.96 -20.65
CA SER A 22 5.89 -28.78 -20.28
C SER A 22 5.80 -27.61 -19.31
N GLY A 23 4.93 -26.65 -19.57
CA GLY A 23 4.73 -25.50 -18.67
C GLY A 23 4.45 -25.94 -17.22
N PRO A 24 4.64 -25.05 -16.24
CA PRO A 24 4.35 -25.40 -14.85
C PRO A 24 2.91 -25.90 -14.72
N SER A 25 2.73 -26.97 -13.93
CA SER A 25 1.40 -27.52 -13.64
C SER A 25 0.51 -26.46 -12.96
N ASP A 26 -0.81 -26.56 -13.11
CA ASP A 26 -1.76 -25.59 -12.53
C ASP A 26 -1.58 -25.40 -11.01
N ASP A 27 -1.20 -26.46 -10.30
CA ASP A 27 -0.87 -26.41 -8.86
C ASP A 27 0.37 -25.57 -8.55
N ALA A 28 1.30 -25.42 -9.51
CA ALA A 28 2.54 -24.66 -9.36
C ALA A 28 2.33 -23.15 -9.58
N VAL A 29 1.25 -22.74 -10.25
CA VAL A 29 0.94 -21.32 -10.54
C VAL A 29 -0.16 -20.75 -9.67
N THR A 30 -0.81 -21.59 -8.86
CA THR A 30 -1.84 -21.13 -7.93
C THR A 30 -1.21 -20.86 -6.56
N PRO A 31 -1.49 -19.72 -5.91
CA PRO A 31 -0.93 -19.38 -4.59
C PRO A 31 -1.35 -20.34 -3.45
N GLY A 32 -2.17 -21.36 -3.76
CA GLY A 32 -2.67 -22.37 -2.84
C GLY A 32 -3.49 -21.77 -1.69
N VAL A 33 -3.78 -22.61 -0.69
CA VAL A 33 -4.51 -22.18 0.51
C VAL A 33 -3.73 -21.11 1.28
N VAL A 34 -2.40 -21.26 1.38
CA VAL A 34 -1.53 -20.33 2.12
C VAL A 34 -1.61 -18.92 1.53
N GLY A 35 -1.42 -18.76 0.22
CA GLY A 35 -1.45 -17.44 -0.41
C GLY A 35 -2.85 -16.83 -0.45
N PHE A 36 -3.91 -17.65 -0.52
CA PHE A 36 -5.29 -17.17 -0.33
C PHE A 36 -5.50 -16.62 1.09
N THR A 37 -5.06 -17.34 2.12
CA THR A 37 -5.17 -16.88 3.52
C THR A 37 -4.39 -15.60 3.77
N VAL A 38 -3.17 -15.48 3.24
CA VAL A 38 -2.38 -14.24 3.36
C VAL A 38 -3.10 -13.06 2.72
N THR A 39 -3.61 -13.22 1.49
CA THR A 39 -4.35 -12.17 0.79
C THR A 39 -5.63 -11.79 1.51
N PHE A 40 -6.35 -12.78 2.04
CA PHE A 40 -7.56 -12.57 2.84
C PHE A 40 -7.29 -11.76 4.11
N LEU A 41 -6.20 -12.04 4.81
CA LEU A 41 -5.79 -11.27 5.99
C LEU A 41 -5.40 -9.82 5.62
N ILE A 42 -4.71 -9.63 4.50
CA ILE A 42 -4.41 -8.28 3.99
C ILE A 42 -5.70 -7.52 3.67
N ALA A 43 -6.68 -8.16 3.04
CA ALA A 43 -7.98 -7.55 2.76
C ALA A 43 -8.70 -7.14 4.05
N ILE A 44 -8.71 -8.01 5.08
CA ILE A 44 -9.27 -7.67 6.40
C ILE A 44 -8.52 -6.48 7.01
N ALA A 45 -7.19 -6.48 6.97
CA ALA A 45 -6.39 -5.38 7.50
C ALA A 45 -6.70 -4.06 6.78
N ALA A 46 -6.86 -4.08 5.45
CA ALA A 46 -7.25 -2.92 4.67
C ALA A 46 -8.65 -2.40 5.07
N VAL A 47 -9.63 -3.29 5.25
CA VAL A 47 -10.98 -2.91 5.71
C VAL A 47 -10.92 -2.31 7.11
N LEU A 48 -10.22 -2.96 8.05
CA LEU A 48 -10.04 -2.46 9.41
C LEU A 48 -9.36 -1.08 9.42
N LEU A 49 -8.38 -0.86 8.55
CA LEU A 49 -7.70 0.42 8.39
C LEU A 49 -8.66 1.51 7.88
N ILE A 50 -9.52 1.20 6.91
CA ILE A 50 -10.53 2.14 6.42
C ILE A 50 -11.52 2.49 7.53
N LEU A 51 -11.97 1.50 8.30
CA LEU A 51 -12.88 1.72 9.43
C LEU A 51 -12.20 2.51 10.56
N ASP A 52 -10.94 2.24 10.84
CA ASP A 52 -10.16 3.02 11.80
C ASP A 52 -10.02 4.48 11.35
N MET A 53 -9.64 4.70 10.09
CA MET A 53 -9.46 6.03 9.51
C MET A 53 -10.76 6.84 9.56
N THR A 54 -11.89 6.25 9.16
CA THR A 54 -13.20 6.92 9.23
C THR A 54 -13.62 7.22 10.66
N ARG A 55 -13.41 6.30 11.60
CA ARG A 55 -13.68 6.52 13.04
C ARG A 55 -12.78 7.62 13.62
N ARG A 56 -11.51 7.64 13.22
CA ARG A 56 -10.52 8.65 13.63
C ARG A 56 -10.89 10.03 13.12
N ILE A 57 -11.19 10.18 11.83
CA ILE A 57 -11.62 11.46 11.23
C ILE A 57 -12.86 11.99 11.96
N ARG A 58 -13.86 11.14 12.18
CA ARG A 58 -15.09 11.52 12.88
C ARG A 58 -14.79 12.03 14.30
N ARG A 59 -13.89 11.37 15.03
CA ARG A 59 -13.47 11.79 16.38
C ARG A 59 -12.70 13.13 16.38
N LEU A 60 -11.86 13.39 15.38
CA LEU A 60 -11.05 14.61 15.32
C LEU A 60 -11.90 15.84 15.00
N ARG A 61 -12.79 15.73 14.00
CA ARG A 61 -13.69 16.83 13.61
C ARG A 61 -14.54 17.37 14.75
N TYR A 62 -15.11 16.49 15.59
CA TYR A 62 -15.91 16.93 16.73
C TYR A 62 -15.11 17.78 17.73
N ARG A 63 -13.79 17.56 17.84
CA ARG A 63 -12.95 18.35 18.75
C ARG A 63 -12.69 19.74 18.20
N GLU A 64 -12.47 19.85 16.89
CA GLU A 64 -12.21 21.13 16.22
C GLU A 64 -13.45 22.03 16.20
N GLU A 65 -14.64 21.48 15.91
CA GLU A 65 -15.89 22.24 15.90
C GLU A 65 -16.22 22.84 17.28
N ILE A 66 -15.91 22.12 18.38
CA ILE A 66 -16.10 22.62 19.74
C ILE A 66 -15.03 23.68 20.08
N ALA A 67 -13.77 23.42 19.74
CA ALA A 67 -12.68 24.36 19.99
C ALA A 67 -12.91 25.70 19.26
N GLN A 68 -13.42 25.66 18.02
CA GLN A 68 -13.73 26.87 17.26
C GLN A 68 -14.88 27.69 17.87
N LYS A 69 -15.93 27.02 18.36
CA LYS A 69 -17.04 27.74 19.05
C LYS A 69 -16.56 28.41 20.32
N LEU A 70 -15.72 27.73 21.11
CA LEU A 70 -15.17 28.30 22.33
C LEU A 70 -14.20 29.47 22.03
N ASP A 71 -13.38 29.36 20.99
CA ASP A 71 -12.51 30.46 20.55
C ASP A 71 -13.30 31.66 20.03
N ALA A 72 -14.42 31.43 19.32
CA ALA A 72 -15.31 32.49 18.88
C ALA A 72 -15.99 33.21 20.06
N GLU A 73 -16.56 32.47 21.01
CA GLU A 73 -17.16 33.04 22.22
C GLU A 73 -16.16 33.84 23.05
N GLN A 74 -14.91 33.37 23.16
CA GLN A 74 -13.85 34.12 23.85
C GLN A 74 -13.47 35.42 23.14
N ARG A 75 -13.45 35.42 21.80
CA ARG A 75 -13.16 36.63 21.01
C ARG A 75 -14.29 37.65 21.10
N ASP A 76 -15.54 37.19 21.01
CA ASP A 76 -16.72 38.05 21.13
C ASP A 76 -16.76 38.68 22.54
N ALA A 77 -16.50 37.89 23.59
CA ALA A 77 -16.41 38.40 24.96
C ALA A 77 -15.25 39.41 25.17
N ALA A 78 -14.13 39.22 24.47
CA ALA A 78 -13.00 40.16 24.53
C ALA A 78 -13.29 41.48 23.78
N GLN A 79 -14.06 41.43 22.69
CA GLN A 79 -14.48 42.62 21.94
C GLN A 79 -15.50 43.45 22.71
N ASP A 80 -16.53 42.82 23.30
CA ASP A 80 -17.53 43.51 24.12
C ASP A 80 -16.90 44.22 25.33
N GLY A 81 -15.87 43.61 25.94
CA GLY A 81 -15.13 44.24 27.04
C GLY A 81 -14.31 45.45 26.62
N ALA A 82 -13.72 45.44 25.42
CA ALA A 82 -12.95 46.56 24.89
C ALA A 82 -13.85 47.73 24.44
N ASP A 83 -15.02 47.43 23.87
CA ASP A 83 -16.00 48.44 23.45
C ASP A 83 -16.73 49.12 24.62
N GLY A 84 -16.82 48.43 25.76
CA GLY A 84 -17.33 48.99 27.02
C GLY A 84 -16.37 50.01 27.65
N ASP A 85 -15.08 49.68 27.71
CA ASP A 85 -14.03 50.55 28.29
C ASP A 85 -13.79 51.83 27.47
N ALA A 86 -14.03 51.79 26.16
CA ALA A 86 -13.85 52.96 25.27
C ALA A 86 -15.02 53.98 25.33
N LYS A 87 -16.13 53.66 25.99
CA LYS A 87 -17.33 54.52 26.06
C LYS A 87 -17.50 55.22 27.42
N ASP A 88 -16.63 54.92 28.39
CA ASP A 88 -16.53 55.61 29.69
C ASP A 88 -15.49 56.75 29.65
#